data_AF-X1JQ66-F1
#
_entry.id   AF-X1JQ66-F1
#
_cell.length_a   1.000
_cell.length_b   1.000
_cell.length_c   1.000
_cell.angle_alpha   90.00
_cell.angle_beta   90.00
_cell.angle_gamma   90.00
#
_symmetry.space_group_name_H-M   'P 1'
#
loop_
_entity.id
_entity.type
_entity.pdbx_description
1 polymer ?
#
loop_
_entity_poly.entity_id
_entity_poly.type
_entity_poly.pdbx_seq_one_letter_code
_entity_poly.pdbx_strand_id
1 'polypeptide(L)'
;MKFLFENFDILAQAPGGVKKLREMILQFAVQGKLVPQDPNDEPASVLLEKIKKEKERLVNEGKIRKEKLLPPISKDEFHYEWPKGWFIERFGNVTINRDGERIPLSRECRATRQGQYDYYGASGV
;
A
#
# COMPACT_ATOMS: atom_id res chain seq x y z
N MET A 1 12.05 4.69 -19.66
CA MET A 1 10.87 4.16 -20.37
C MET A 1 11.01 4.24 -21.89
N LYS A 2 11.58 5.33 -22.43
CA LYS A 2 11.91 5.48 -23.86
C LYS A 2 12.66 4.28 -24.46
N PHE A 3 13.71 3.80 -23.80
CA PHE A 3 14.47 2.59 -24.20
C PHE A 3 13.62 1.31 -24.37
N LEU A 4 12.60 1.10 -23.51
CA LEU A 4 11.74 -0.09 -23.59
C LEU A 4 10.90 -0.07 -24.86
N PHE A 5 10.29 1.08 -25.17
CA PHE A 5 9.45 1.23 -26.35
C PHE A 5 10.27 1.25 -27.64
N GLU A 6 11.47 1.83 -27.62
CA GLU A 6 12.39 1.84 -28.77
C GLU A 6 12.91 0.44 -29.14
N ASN A 7 12.97 -0.48 -28.18
CA ASN A 7 13.47 -1.84 -28.39
C ASN A 7 12.38 -2.91 -28.22
N PHE A 8 11.10 -2.52 -28.25
CA PHE A 8 9.99 -3.41 -27.90
C PHE A 8 9.96 -4.66 -28.77
N ASP A 9 10.08 -4.50 -30.10
CA ASP A 9 10.01 -5.62 -31.04
C ASP A 9 11.15 -6.62 -30.82
N ILE A 10 12.37 -6.11 -30.57
CA ILE A 10 13.56 -6.94 -30.30
C ILE A 10 13.36 -7.72 -28.99
N LEU A 11 12.89 -7.04 -27.95
CA LEU A 11 12.65 -7.65 -26.64
C LEU A 11 11.50 -8.66 -26.67
N ALA A 12 10.47 -8.43 -27.49
CA ALA A 12 9.34 -9.34 -27.64
C ALA A 12 9.69 -10.60 -28.43
N GLN A 13 10.57 -10.48 -29.45
CA GLN A 13 10.96 -11.59 -30.32
C GLN A 13 12.09 -12.46 -29.74
N ALA A 14 12.82 -11.98 -28.74
CA ALA A 14 13.86 -12.77 -28.07
C ALA A 14 13.27 -14.02 -27.37
N PRO A 15 13.98 -15.16 -27.32
CA PRO A 15 13.55 -16.34 -26.56
C PRO A 15 13.29 -16.00 -25.09
N GLY A 16 12.06 -16.24 -24.62
CA GLY A 16 11.63 -15.85 -23.25
C GLY A 16 11.42 -14.34 -23.05
N GLY A 17 11.57 -13.54 -24.10
CA GLY A 17 11.48 -12.08 -24.08
C GLY A 17 10.14 -11.56 -23.57
N VAL A 18 9.03 -12.16 -24.01
CA VAL A 18 7.68 -11.82 -23.52
C VAL A 18 7.54 -11.98 -22.02
N LYS A 19 8.12 -13.03 -21.42
CA LYS A 19 8.06 -13.24 -19.96
C LYS A 19 8.80 -12.12 -19.23
N LYS A 20 10.03 -11.83 -19.67
CA LYS A 20 10.89 -10.80 -19.06
C LYS A 20 10.31 -9.40 -19.24
N LEU A 21 9.67 -9.13 -20.37
CA LEU A 21 8.95 -7.89 -20.64
C LEU A 21 7.81 -7.68 -19.63
N ARG A 22 7.01 -8.72 -19.33
CA ARG A 22 5.96 -8.63 -18.31
C ARG A 22 6.53 -8.33 -16.93
N GLU A 23 7.62 -8.99 -16.54
CA GLU A 23 8.31 -8.74 -15.26
C GLU A 23 8.78 -7.29 -15.16
N MET A 24 9.39 -6.75 -16.22
CA MET A 24 9.83 -5.36 -16.27
C MET A 24 8.66 -4.36 -16.20
N ILE A 25 7.55 -4.63 -16.92
CA ILE A 25 6.35 -3.78 -16.88
C ILE A 25 5.77 -3.78 -15.46
N LEU A 26 5.65 -4.94 -14.81
CA LEU A 26 5.19 -5.04 -13.44
C LEU A 26 6.09 -4.26 -12.48
N GLN A 27 7.42 -4.39 -12.63
CA GLN A 27 8.36 -3.63 -11.82
C GLN A 27 8.19 -2.11 -12.02
N PHE A 28 8.01 -1.65 -13.25
CA PHE A 28 7.74 -0.23 -13.52
C PHE A 28 6.37 0.23 -13.01
N ALA A 29 5.35 -0.63 -13.01
CA ALA A 29 4.05 -0.34 -12.44
C ALA A 29 4.16 -0.07 -10.93
N VAL A 30 4.85 -0.97 -10.22
CA VAL A 30 5.08 -0.84 -8.77
C VAL A 30 5.91 0.41 -8.46
N GLN A 31 6.85 0.78 -9.33
CA GLN A 31 7.64 2.01 -9.19
C GLN A 31 6.88 3.29 -9.62
N GLY A 32 5.65 3.20 -10.11
CA GLY A 32 4.89 4.34 -10.62
C GLY A 32 5.44 4.95 -11.91
N LYS A 33 6.32 4.25 -12.63
CA LYS A 33 7.03 4.80 -13.79
C LYS A 33 6.25 4.68 -15.10
N LEU A 34 5.16 3.88 -15.13
CA LEU A 34 4.40 3.61 -16.36
C LEU A 34 3.64 4.82 -16.92
N VAL A 35 3.45 5.86 -16.11
CA VAL A 35 2.73 7.08 -16.49
C VAL A 35 3.61 8.28 -16.18
N PRO A 36 3.64 9.34 -17.03
CA PRO A 36 4.30 10.58 -16.71
C PRO A 36 3.79 11.14 -15.37
N GLN A 37 4.70 11.58 -14.51
CA GLN A 37 4.35 12.23 -13.25
C GLN A 37 3.99 13.69 -13.53
N ASP A 38 2.83 14.18 -13.08
CA ASP A 38 2.49 15.60 -13.18
C ASP A 38 3.14 16.35 -12.00
N PRO A 39 4.00 17.35 -12.25
CA PRO A 39 4.61 18.14 -11.17
C PRO A 39 3.60 18.96 -10.35
N ASN A 40 2.36 19.11 -10.83
CA ASN A 40 1.26 19.81 -10.16
C ASN A 40 0.34 18.87 -9.37
N ASP A 41 0.56 17.55 -9.39
CA ASP A 41 -0.21 16.62 -8.56
C ASP A 41 -0.09 16.97 -7.07
N GLU A 42 -1.19 16.76 -6.32
CA GLU A 42 -1.21 16.98 -4.88
C GLU A 42 -0.16 16.06 -4.22
N PRO A 43 0.83 16.59 -3.48
CA PRO A 43 1.85 15.76 -2.87
C PRO A 43 1.23 14.92 -1.75
N ALA A 44 1.76 13.71 -1.54
CA ALA A 44 1.26 12.77 -0.54
C ALA A 44 1.25 13.36 0.88
N SER A 45 2.09 14.36 1.18
CA SER A 45 2.08 15.09 2.45
C SER A 45 0.72 15.72 2.77
N VAL A 46 -0.03 16.19 1.77
CA VAL A 46 -1.36 16.78 2.00
C VAL A 46 -2.34 15.71 2.46
N LEU A 47 -2.29 14.51 1.88
CA LEU A 47 -3.08 13.37 2.33
C LEU A 47 -2.69 12.93 3.76
N LEU A 48 -1.39 12.90 4.07
CA LEU A 48 -0.92 12.58 5.43
C LEU A 48 -1.46 13.55 6.48
N GLU A 49 -1.48 14.85 6.18
CA GLU A 49 -2.09 15.86 7.05
C GLU A 49 -3.60 15.66 7.20
N LYS A 50 -4.32 15.31 6.12
CA LYS A 50 -5.75 14.97 6.17
C LYS A 50 -6.00 13.75 7.07
N ILE A 51 -5.19 12.69 6.93
CA ILE A 51 -5.27 11.48 7.75
C ILE A 51 -5.02 11.80 9.23
N LYS A 52 -4.00 12.60 9.53
CA LYS A 52 -3.68 12.99 10.90
C LYS A 52 -4.85 13.74 11.56
N LYS A 53 -5.41 14.73 10.89
CA LYS A 53 -6.59 15.49 11.36
C LYS A 53 -7.80 14.58 11.57
N GLU A 54 -8.03 13.66 10.64
CA GLU A 54 -9.14 12.72 10.75
C GLU A 54 -8.96 11.75 11.94
N LYS A 55 -7.74 11.25 12.17
CA LYS A 55 -7.44 10.44 13.37
C LYS A 55 -7.67 11.23 14.65
N GLU A 56 -7.22 12.48 14.72
CA GLU A 56 -7.47 13.36 15.87
C GLU A 56 -8.96 13.57 16.13
N ARG A 57 -9.75 13.81 15.07
CA ARG A 57 -11.21 13.90 15.16
C ARG A 57 -11.84 12.62 15.71
N LEU A 58 -11.46 11.45 15.20
CA LEU A 58 -11.98 10.15 15.64
C LEU A 58 -11.60 9.83 17.10
N VAL A 59 -10.41 10.24 17.55
CA VAL A 59 -10.01 10.14 18.96
C VAL A 59 -10.88 11.02 19.85
N ASN A 60 -11.14 12.27 19.44
CA ASN A 60 -11.99 13.20 20.19
C ASN A 60 -13.45 12.72 20.26
N GLU A 61 -13.93 12.02 19.22
CA GLU A 61 -15.25 11.38 19.21
C GLU A 61 -15.30 10.05 19.97
N GLY A 62 -14.16 9.57 20.50
CA GLY A 62 -14.08 8.29 21.21
C GLY A 62 -14.25 7.04 20.32
N LYS A 63 -14.21 7.21 18.99
CA LYS A 63 -14.37 6.10 18.03
C LYS A 63 -13.12 5.24 17.90
N ILE A 64 -11.96 5.81 18.17
CA ILE A 64 -10.68 5.09 18.20
C ILE A 64 -9.88 5.48 19.44
N ARG A 65 -9.03 4.58 19.91
CA ARG A 65 -8.10 4.86 21.00
C ARG A 65 -6.97 5.75 20.51
N LYS A 66 -6.47 6.63 21.38
CA LYS A 66 -5.29 7.43 21.09
C LYS A 66 -4.05 6.53 21.03
N GLU A 67 -3.47 6.40 19.84
CA GLU A 67 -2.24 5.65 19.63
C GLU A 67 -1.01 6.50 19.98
N LYS A 68 0.08 5.83 20.35
CA LYS A 68 1.38 6.48 20.56
C LYS A 68 1.96 6.86 19.20
N LEU A 69 2.46 8.09 19.07
CA LEU A 69 3.19 8.50 17.87
C LEU A 69 4.42 7.61 17.68
N LEU A 70 4.57 7.09 16.46
CA LEU A 70 5.75 6.33 16.06
C LEU A 70 6.93 7.29 15.84
N PRO A 71 8.18 6.82 16.00
CA PRO A 71 9.36 7.64 15.76
C PRO A 71 9.36 8.22 14.34
N PRO A 72 9.78 9.49 14.17
CA PRO A 72 9.93 10.08 12.85
C PRO A 72 10.91 9.25 12.02
N ILE A 73 10.71 9.29 10.70
CA ILE A 73 11.56 8.58 9.76
C ILE A 73 12.79 9.46 9.47
N SER A 74 14.00 8.95 9.74
CA SER A 74 15.23 9.62 9.35
C SER A 74 15.49 9.45 7.84
N LYS A 75 16.13 10.46 7.22
CA LYS A 75 16.60 10.36 5.84
C LYS A 75 17.65 9.27 5.66
N ASP A 76 18.39 8.96 6.73
CA ASP A 76 19.45 7.94 6.71
C ASP A 76 18.89 6.50 6.73
N GLU A 77 17.59 6.31 6.98
CA GLU A 77 16.95 4.99 6.96
C GLU A 77 16.84 4.41 5.54
N PHE A 78 16.90 5.24 4.50
CA PHE A 78 16.64 4.83 3.11
C PHE A 78 17.73 5.32 2.17
N HIS A 79 18.21 4.41 1.30
CA HIS A 79 19.24 4.69 0.29
C HIS A 79 18.65 4.97 -1.11
N TYR A 80 17.35 5.27 -1.21
CA TYR A 80 16.66 5.45 -2.49
C TYR A 80 16.04 6.83 -2.61
N GLU A 81 16.19 7.47 -3.77
CA GLU A 81 15.50 8.72 -4.11
C GLU A 81 14.10 8.42 -4.67
N TRP A 82 13.06 8.91 -4.01
CA TRP A 82 11.68 8.77 -4.48
C TRP A 82 11.25 9.92 -5.39
N PRO A 83 10.22 9.73 -6.23
CA PRO A 83 9.73 10.79 -7.10
C PRO A 83 9.24 12.02 -6.33
N LYS A 84 9.25 13.18 -7.00
CA LYS A 84 8.69 14.42 -6.45
C LYS A 84 7.22 14.19 -6.06
N GLY A 85 6.84 14.63 -4.87
CA GLY A 85 5.49 14.50 -4.34
C GLY A 85 5.21 13.22 -3.56
N TRP A 86 6.09 12.20 -3.61
CA TRP A 86 5.99 11.00 -2.79
C TRP A 86 6.49 11.28 -1.37
N PHE A 87 5.88 10.61 -0.38
CA PHE A 87 6.26 10.68 1.03
C PHE A 87 6.29 9.29 1.65
N ILE A 88 7.22 9.10 2.58
CA ILE A 88 7.32 7.89 3.40
C ILE A 88 6.68 8.19 4.76
N GLU A 89 5.86 7.26 5.24
CA GLU A 89 5.24 7.33 6.56
C GLU A 89 5.20 5.94 7.19
N ARG A 90 5.20 5.87 8.53
CA ARG A 90 5.04 4.61 9.26
C ARG A 90 3.64 4.08 9.04
N PHE A 91 3.51 2.79 8.73
CA PHE A 91 2.22 2.15 8.44
C PHE A 91 1.15 2.37 9.52
N GLY A 92 1.53 2.36 10.81
CA GLY A 92 0.61 2.62 11.92
C GLY A 92 0.05 4.06 11.95
N ASN A 93 0.78 5.04 11.41
CA ASN A 93 0.31 6.42 11.36
C ASN A 93 -0.82 6.60 10.33
N VAL A 94 -0.85 5.77 9.27
CA VAL A 94 -1.84 5.85 8.17
C VAL A 94 -2.97 4.82 8.25
N THR A 95 -2.99 4.00 9.29
CA THR A 95 -4.01 2.95 9.48
C THR A 95 -4.67 3.05 10.85
N ILE A 96 -5.74 2.28 11.03
CA ILE A 96 -6.42 2.08 12.31
C ILE A 96 -6.44 0.58 12.57
N ASN A 97 -5.86 0.15 13.68
CA ASN A 97 -5.91 -1.24 14.09
C ASN A 97 -7.23 -1.52 14.84
N ARG A 98 -8.11 -2.32 14.22
CA ARG A 98 -9.40 -2.76 14.79
C ARG A 98 -9.37 -4.19 15.33
N ASP A 99 -8.21 -4.80 15.50
CA ASP A 99 -8.12 -6.19 15.98
C ASP A 99 -8.80 -6.37 17.35
N GLY A 100 -8.75 -5.34 18.21
CA GLY A 100 -9.48 -5.31 19.48
C GLY A 100 -11.01 -5.25 19.38
N GLU A 101 -11.57 -4.96 18.21
CA GLU A 101 -13.02 -4.98 17.93
C GLU A 101 -13.48 -6.34 17.38
N ARG A 102 -12.56 -7.28 17.15
CA ARG A 102 -12.86 -8.59 16.58
C ARG A 102 -13.75 -9.39 17.53
N ILE A 103 -14.85 -9.93 17.00
CA ILE A 103 -15.69 -10.91 17.70
C ILE A 103 -15.24 -12.31 17.27
N PRO A 104 -14.51 -13.07 18.10
CA PRO A 104 -14.05 -14.39 17.74
C PRO A 104 -15.22 -15.38 17.65
N LEU A 105 -15.30 -16.11 16.55
CA LEU A 105 -16.23 -17.24 16.40
C LEU A 105 -15.57 -18.54 16.87
N SER A 106 -16.30 -19.33 17.66
CA SER A 106 -15.89 -20.69 18.01
C SER A 106 -15.79 -21.57 16.76
N ARG A 107 -15.06 -22.67 16.85
CA ARG A 107 -14.89 -23.59 15.72
C ARG A 107 -16.23 -24.18 15.29
N GLU A 108 -17.08 -24.50 16.24
CA GLU A 108 -18.42 -25.05 16.03
C GLU A 108 -19.32 -24.04 15.31
N CYS A 109 -19.22 -22.75 15.68
CA CYS A 109 -19.95 -21.67 15.03
C CYS A 109 -19.48 -21.40 13.60
N ARG A 110 -18.21 -21.64 13.28
CA ARG A 110 -17.68 -21.55 11.90
C ARG A 110 -18.20 -22.69 11.04
N ALA A 111 -18.18 -23.92 11.57
CA ALA A 111 -18.60 -25.11 10.83
C ALA A 111 -20.08 -25.06 10.40
N THR A 112 -20.92 -24.35 11.14
CA THR A 112 -22.35 -24.20 10.85
C THR A 112 -22.70 -22.96 10.02
N ARG A 113 -21.76 -22.02 9.85
CA ARG A 113 -21.97 -20.82 9.03
C ARG A 113 -21.52 -21.08 7.59
N GLN A 114 -22.47 -21.46 6.74
CA GLN A 114 -22.29 -21.31 5.28
C GLN A 114 -22.62 -19.86 4.91
N GLY A 115 -21.59 -19.03 4.79
CA GLY A 115 -21.71 -17.68 4.25
C GLY A 115 -21.46 -17.67 2.74
N GLN A 116 -21.83 -16.57 2.08
CA GLN A 116 -21.45 -16.29 0.70
C GLN A 116 -19.93 -16.11 0.53
N TYR A 117 -19.22 -15.83 1.62
CA TYR A 117 -17.79 -15.52 1.62
C TYR A 117 -17.04 -16.44 2.57
N ASP A 118 -15.81 -16.76 2.16
CA ASP A 118 -14.84 -17.50 2.95
C ASP A 118 -14.48 -16.77 4.24
N TYR A 119 -14.29 -17.54 5.32
CA TYR A 119 -13.89 -17.00 6.61
C TYR A 119 -12.37 -17.10 6.78
N TYR A 120 -11.67 -15.98 6.66
CA TYR A 120 -10.21 -15.95 6.82
C TYR A 120 -9.81 -15.73 8.28
N GLY A 121 -9.20 -16.75 8.88
CA GLY A 121 -8.58 -16.69 10.21
C GLY A 121 -7.05 -16.71 10.14
N ALA A 122 -6.40 -16.65 11.31
CA ALA A 122 -4.93 -16.74 11.40
C ALA A 122 -4.35 -18.05 10.83
N SER A 123 -5.17 -19.09 10.70
CA SER A 123 -4.78 -20.41 10.18
C SER A 123 -5.18 -20.66 8.72
N GLY A 124 -5.72 -19.65 8.02
CA GLY A 124 -6.24 -19.78 6.66
C GLY A 124 -7.76 -19.63 6.57
N VAL A 125 -8.32 -20.11 5.46
CA VAL A 125 -9.78 -20.19 5.18
C VAL A 125 -10.39 -21.36 5.94
#